data_AF-A0A2V5UM58-F1
#
_entry.id   AF-A0A2V5UM58-F1
#
_cell.length_a   1.000
_cell.length_b   1.000
_cell.length_c   1.000
_cell.angle_alpha   90.00
_cell.angle_beta   90.00
_cell.angle_gamma   90.00
#
_symmetry.space_group_name_H-M   'P 1'
#
loop_
_entity.id
_entity.type
_entity.pdbx_description
1 polymer ?
#
loop_
_entity_poly.entity_id
_entity_poly.type
_entity_poly.pdbx_seq_one_letter_code
_entity_poly.pdbx_strand_id
1 'polypeptide(L)'
;MNKEKTPKVAPREEWLRARKELLEAEKELTRGSDELARRRQELPWVRIDKEYPFETDEGSVLLKDLFRGRSQLLVYHFMFGPDYTAGCPSCSAIADGFNGCVVHLANHDVMLWAISRAPIAKLQ
;
A
#
# COMPACT_ATOMS: atom_id res chain seq x y z
N MET A 1 -15.92 25.22 -11.59
CA MET A 1 -16.76 24.41 -12.48
C MET A 1 -16.19 24.54 -13.89
N ASN A 2 -15.24 23.68 -14.26
CA ASN A 2 -14.55 23.80 -15.55
C ASN A 2 -15.50 23.31 -16.65
N LYS A 3 -15.83 24.22 -17.58
CA LYS A 3 -16.58 23.92 -18.81
C LYS A 3 -15.91 22.74 -19.52
N GLU A 4 -16.73 21.74 -19.84
CA GLU A 4 -16.37 20.55 -20.60
C GLU A 4 -15.64 20.96 -21.89
N LYS A 5 -14.33 20.79 -21.92
CA LYS A 5 -13.56 20.81 -23.17
C LYS A 5 -13.78 19.46 -23.83
N THR A 6 -14.69 19.41 -24.80
CA THR A 6 -14.83 18.24 -25.66
C THR A 6 -13.48 17.99 -26.35
N PRO A 7 -12.89 16.79 -26.21
CA PRO A 7 -11.61 16.47 -26.85
C PRO A 7 -11.69 16.66 -28.37
N LYS A 8 -10.61 17.16 -28.99
CA LYS A 8 -10.52 17.25 -30.45
C LYS A 8 -10.60 15.85 -31.05
N VAL A 9 -11.58 15.62 -31.92
CA VAL A 9 -11.66 14.41 -32.75
C VAL A 9 -10.65 14.55 -33.90
N ALA A 10 -9.77 13.57 -34.08
CA ALA A 10 -8.72 13.59 -35.09
C ALA A 10 -8.67 12.28 -35.89
N PRO A 11 -8.18 12.30 -37.14
CA PRO A 11 -7.91 11.09 -37.91
C PRO A 11 -6.90 10.18 -37.19
N ARG A 12 -6.97 8.87 -37.46
CA ARG A 12 -6.15 7.84 -36.80
C ARG A 12 -4.65 8.12 -36.89
N GLU A 13 -4.17 8.64 -38.01
CA GLU A 13 -2.76 8.94 -38.24
C GLU A 13 -2.27 10.11 -37.37
N GLU A 14 -3.06 11.19 -37.28
CA GLU A 14 -2.76 12.33 -36.42
C GLU A 14 -2.74 11.89 -34.94
N TRP A 15 -3.73 11.09 -34.53
CA TRP A 15 -3.75 10.50 -33.20
C TRP A 15 -2.53 9.62 -32.93
N LEU A 16 -2.11 8.78 -33.89
CA LEU A 16 -0.99 7.87 -33.71
C LEU A 16 0.33 8.63 -33.56
N ARG A 17 0.52 9.71 -34.32
CA ARG A 17 1.69 10.59 -34.16
C ARG A 17 1.72 11.21 -32.77
N ALA A 18 0.63 11.85 -32.35
CA ALA A 18 0.53 12.45 -31.01
C ALA A 18 0.69 11.40 -29.89
N ARG A 19 0.16 10.18 -30.08
CA ARG A 19 0.30 9.10 -29.10
C ARG A 19 1.74 8.63 -28.94
N LYS A 20 2.50 8.55 -30.04
CA LYS A 20 3.91 8.18 -30.03
C LYS A 20 4.76 9.25 -29.34
N GLU A 21 4.48 10.53 -29.61
CA GLU A 21 5.13 11.64 -28.92
C GLU A 21 4.87 11.58 -27.40
N LEU A 22 3.61 11.38 -26.99
CA LEU A 22 3.27 11.18 -25.58
C LEU A 22 3.94 9.95 -24.97
N LEU A 23 4.05 8.85 -25.72
CA LEU A 23 4.64 7.61 -25.25
C LEU A 23 6.11 7.80 -24.85
N GLU A 24 6.86 8.66 -25.53
CA GLU A 24 8.24 8.93 -25.13
C GLU A 24 8.30 9.64 -23.77
N ALA A 25 7.45 10.64 -23.53
CA ALA A 25 7.37 11.30 -22.22
C ALA A 25 6.91 10.33 -21.11
N GLU A 26 5.97 9.43 -21.39
CA GLU A 26 5.52 8.40 -20.44
C GLU A 26 6.64 7.39 -20.11
N LYS A 27 7.46 7.02 -21.09
CA LYS A 27 8.64 6.16 -20.87
C LYS A 27 9.69 6.85 -20.01
N GLU A 28 9.93 8.14 -20.22
CA GLU A 28 10.83 8.93 -19.37
C GLU A 28 10.34 8.95 -17.92
N LEU A 29 9.05 9.20 -17.70
CA LEU A 29 8.45 9.14 -16.36
C LEU A 29 8.59 7.74 -15.72
N THR A 30 8.40 6.68 -16.52
CA THR A 30 8.55 5.30 -16.05
C THR A 30 9.97 5.05 -15.56
N ARG A 31 10.98 5.35 -16.38
CA ARG A 31 12.40 5.19 -16.00
C ARG A 31 12.78 6.03 -14.78
N GLY A 32 12.28 7.26 -14.70
CA GLY A 32 12.50 8.12 -13.55
C GLY A 32 11.88 7.56 -12.26
N SER A 33 10.71 6.94 -12.38
CA SER A 33 10.03 6.26 -11.27
C SER A 33 10.78 5.02 -10.81
N ASP A 34 11.31 4.23 -11.74
CA ASP A 34 12.14 3.05 -11.46
C ASP A 34 13.42 3.44 -10.72
N GLU A 35 14.10 4.49 -11.18
CA GLU A 35 15.30 5.00 -10.52
C GLU A 35 14.99 5.52 -9.10
N LEU A 36 13.87 6.20 -8.92
CA LEU A 36 13.44 6.63 -7.59
C LEU A 36 13.11 5.45 -6.68
N ALA A 37 12.49 4.39 -7.21
CA ALA A 37 12.22 3.16 -6.46
C ALA A 37 13.51 2.48 -6.02
N ARG A 38 14.51 2.35 -6.92
CA ARG A 38 15.85 1.83 -6.61
C ARG A 38 16.50 2.63 -5.47
N ARG A 39 16.50 3.97 -5.58
CA ARG A 39 17.07 4.85 -4.55
C ARG A 39 16.37 4.71 -3.18
N ARG A 40 15.06 4.46 -3.15
CA ARG A 40 14.32 4.19 -1.89
C ARG A 40 14.71 2.85 -1.27
N GLN A 41 14.93 1.83 -2.10
CA GLN A 41 15.38 0.50 -1.64
C GLN A 41 16.83 0.53 -1.11
N GLU A 42 17.65 1.44 -1.63
CA GLU A 42 19.04 1.66 -1.17
C GLU A 42 19.16 2.53 0.09
N LEU A 43 18.04 3.05 0.61
CA LEU A 43 18.09 3.83 1.85
C LEU A 43 18.67 2.97 2.99
N PRO A 44 19.55 3.54 3.83
CA PRO A 44 20.08 2.84 4.99
C PRO A 44 18.97 2.33 5.89
N TRP A 45 19.17 1.12 6.41
CA TRP A 45 18.22 0.49 7.30
C TRP A 45 18.37 1.08 8.70
N VAL A 46 17.24 1.34 9.35
CA VAL A 46 17.22 1.78 10.74
C VAL A 46 16.90 0.58 11.61
N ARG A 47 17.79 0.28 12.56
CA ARG A 47 17.52 -0.72 13.58
C ARG A 47 16.41 -0.20 14.51
N ILE A 48 15.42 -1.05 14.76
CA ILE A 48 14.34 -0.75 15.70
C ILE A 48 14.68 -1.36 17.04
N ASP A 49 15.19 -0.55 17.96
CA ASP A 49 15.53 -0.97 19.33
C ASP A 49 14.34 -0.82 20.29
N LYS A 50 13.31 -0.08 19.89
CA LYS A 50 12.13 0.14 20.70
C LYS A 50 11.27 -1.12 20.76
N GLU A 51 10.92 -1.54 21.97
CA GLU A 51 9.89 -2.56 22.20
C GLU A 51 8.52 -1.97 21.90
N TYR A 52 7.90 -2.47 20.83
CA TYR A 52 6.55 -2.09 20.43
C TYR A 52 5.56 -3.20 20.82
N PRO A 53 4.72 -2.98 21.85
CA PRO A 53 3.65 -3.90 22.20
C PRO A 53 2.43 -3.69 21.29
N PHE A 54 1.73 -4.78 21.01
CA PHE A 54 0.48 -4.84 20.28
C PHE A 54 -0.53 -5.71 21.03
N GLU A 55 -1.81 -5.40 20.89
CA GLU A 55 -2.92 -6.26 21.32
C GLU A 55 -3.43 -7.06 20.13
N THR A 56 -3.63 -8.35 20.32
CA THR A 56 -4.18 -9.28 19.31
C THR A 56 -5.21 -10.20 19.98
N ASP A 57 -5.94 -10.97 19.19
CA ASP A 57 -6.88 -11.98 19.72
C ASP A 57 -6.18 -13.08 20.55
N GLU A 58 -4.87 -13.27 20.34
CA GLU A 58 -4.04 -14.21 21.12
C GLU A 58 -3.39 -13.56 22.35
N GLY A 59 -3.73 -12.30 22.64
CA GLY A 59 -3.17 -11.52 23.74
C GLY A 59 -2.12 -10.51 23.29
N SER A 60 -1.32 -10.02 24.24
CA SER A 60 -0.30 -9.01 23.97
C SER A 60 0.98 -9.62 23.40
N VAL A 61 1.49 -9.02 22.34
CA VAL A 61 2.69 -9.48 21.61
C VAL A 61 3.61 -8.31 21.28
N LEU A 62 4.89 -8.56 21.00
CA LEU A 62 5.84 -7.55 20.54
C LEU A 62 5.94 -7.52 19.01
N LEU A 63 6.50 -6.44 18.45
CA LEU A 63 6.73 -6.30 16.99
C LEU A 63 7.43 -7.52 16.37
N LYS A 64 8.44 -8.07 17.05
CA LYS A 64 9.18 -9.25 16.56
C LYS A 64 8.29 -10.49 16.44
N ASP A 65 7.27 -10.60 17.27
CA ASP A 65 6.38 -11.77 17.33
C ASP A 65 5.36 -11.73 16.17
N LEU A 66 5.06 -10.54 15.64
CA LEU A 66 4.20 -10.35 14.46
C LEU A 66 4.77 -11.03 13.20
N PHE A 67 6.07 -11.30 13.15
CA PHE A 67 6.72 -11.99 12.03
C PHE A 67 6.31 -13.47 11.93
N ARG A 68 5.80 -14.11 13.00
CA ARG A 68 5.34 -15.52 12.98
C ARG A 68 6.27 -16.47 12.22
N GLY A 69 7.58 -16.32 12.43
CA GLY A 69 8.63 -17.14 11.81
C GLY A 69 9.08 -16.75 10.41
N ARG A 70 8.56 -15.66 9.82
CA ARG A 70 8.93 -15.17 8.48
C ARG A 70 10.03 -14.12 8.53
N SER A 71 10.75 -13.92 7.42
CA SER A 71 11.82 -12.92 7.34
C SER A 71 11.32 -11.48 7.15
N GLN A 72 10.09 -11.29 6.66
CA GLN A 72 9.55 -9.98 6.32
C GLN A 72 8.18 -9.74 6.95
N LEU A 73 7.93 -8.48 7.34
CA LEU A 73 6.66 -8.01 7.90
C LEU A 73 6.15 -6.80 7.11
N LEU A 74 4.97 -6.93 6.52
CA LEU A 74 4.19 -5.83 5.95
C LEU A 74 3.14 -5.39 6.96
N VAL A 75 3.13 -4.11 7.30
CA VAL A 75 2.14 -3.52 8.21
C VAL A 75 1.27 -2.54 7.44
N TYR A 76 -0.04 -2.78 7.45
CA TYR A 76 -1.02 -1.85 6.93
C TYR A 76 -1.68 -1.08 8.08
N HIS A 77 -1.60 0.25 8.07
CA HIS A 77 -2.29 1.06 9.07
C HIS A 77 -3.75 1.26 8.66
N PHE A 78 -4.64 0.47 9.25
CA PHE A 78 -6.07 0.59 9.06
C PHE A 78 -6.59 1.78 9.89
N MET A 79 -7.00 2.85 9.19
CA MET A 79 -7.49 4.06 9.84
C MET A 79 -8.84 3.81 10.53
N PHE A 80 -8.78 3.45 11.80
CA PHE A 80 -9.92 3.32 12.70
C PHE A 80 -9.50 3.82 14.09
N GLY A 81 -9.92 5.02 14.44
CA GLY A 81 -9.56 5.63 15.73
C GLY A 81 -10.36 5.04 16.91
N PRO A 82 -9.91 5.25 18.16
CA PRO A 82 -10.67 4.87 19.35
C PRO A 82 -12.12 5.38 19.33
N ASP A 83 -12.34 6.59 18.83
CA ASP A 83 -13.66 7.25 18.79
C ASP A 83 -14.46 6.95 17.50
N TYR A 84 -13.93 6.13 16.60
CA TYR A 84 -14.57 5.88 15.31
C TYR A 84 -15.66 4.82 15.46
N THR A 85 -16.75 4.99 14.71
CA THR A 85 -17.85 4.01 14.64
C THR A 85 -17.73 3.11 13.41
N ALA A 86 -16.98 3.52 12.39
CA ALA A 86 -16.70 2.75 11.18
C ALA A 86 -15.26 2.99 10.68
N GLY A 87 -14.71 2.00 9.98
CA GLY A 87 -13.42 2.11 9.28
C GLY A 87 -13.42 3.23 8.24
N CYS A 88 -12.23 3.81 7.99
CA CYS A 88 -12.04 4.67 6.83
C CYS A 88 -12.48 3.94 5.54
N PRO A 89 -13.36 4.51 4.69
CA PRO A 89 -13.87 3.83 3.51
C PRO A 89 -12.78 3.27 2.59
N SER A 90 -11.70 4.03 2.39
CA SER A 90 -10.57 3.60 1.56
C SER A 90 -9.79 2.46 2.22
N CYS A 91 -9.64 2.47 3.55
CA CYS A 91 -9.00 1.37 4.26
C CYS A 91 -9.84 0.09 4.21
N SER A 92 -11.15 0.20 4.39
CA SER A 92 -12.09 -0.93 4.27
C SER A 92 -12.02 -1.55 2.87
N ALA A 93 -12.09 -0.72 1.83
CA ALA A 93 -12.00 -1.19 0.44
C ALA A 93 -10.66 -1.90 0.13
N ILE A 94 -9.55 -1.46 0.75
CA ILE A 94 -8.26 -2.15 0.62
C ILE A 94 -8.26 -3.47 1.40
N ALA A 95 -8.81 -3.48 2.62
CA ALA A 95 -8.84 -4.66 3.49
C ALA A 95 -9.67 -5.80 2.89
N ASP A 96 -10.73 -5.50 2.15
CA ASP A 96 -11.52 -6.50 1.39
C ASP A 96 -10.64 -7.34 0.44
N GLY A 97 -9.53 -6.77 -0.05
CA GLY A 97 -8.58 -7.44 -0.92
C GLY A 97 -7.56 -8.35 -0.23
N PHE A 98 -7.39 -8.25 1.11
CA PHE A 98 -6.33 -8.97 1.83
C PHE A 98 -6.48 -10.49 1.75
N ASN A 99 -7.73 -10.98 1.83
CA ASN A 99 -8.01 -12.41 1.75
C ASN A 99 -7.51 -13.05 0.45
N GLY A 100 -7.46 -12.28 -0.65
CA GLY A 100 -6.95 -12.77 -1.93
C GLY A 100 -5.43 -12.76 -2.04
N CYS A 101 -4.72 -11.86 -1.36
CA CYS A 101 -3.27 -11.70 -1.53
C CYS A 101 -2.42 -12.31 -0.42
N VAL A 102 -2.98 -12.52 0.79
CA VAL A 102 -2.21 -12.96 1.97
C VAL A 102 -1.51 -14.31 1.74
N VAL A 103 -2.13 -15.23 0.99
CA VAL A 103 -1.52 -16.52 0.64
C VAL A 103 -0.28 -16.37 -0.24
N HIS A 104 -0.30 -15.42 -1.17
CA HIS A 104 0.85 -15.14 -2.03
C HIS A 104 1.98 -14.51 -1.23
N LEU A 105 1.66 -13.56 -0.33
CA LEU A 105 2.64 -12.99 0.60
C LEU A 105 3.29 -14.07 1.46
N ALA A 106 2.50 -14.97 2.03
CA ALA A 106 3.01 -16.06 2.85
C ALA A 106 3.95 -16.99 2.06
N ASN A 107 3.64 -17.29 0.79
CA ASN A 107 4.51 -18.08 -0.11
C ASN A 107 5.83 -17.37 -0.45
N HIS A 108 5.91 -16.06 -0.27
CA HIS A 108 7.12 -15.25 -0.43
C HIS A 108 7.78 -14.87 0.90
N ASP A 109 7.47 -15.61 1.97
CA ASP A 109 8.04 -15.41 3.31
C ASP A 109 7.76 -14.01 3.89
N VAL A 110 6.55 -13.50 3.65
CA VAL A 110 6.05 -12.22 4.19
C VAL A 110 4.85 -12.47 5.10
N MET A 111 4.88 -11.87 6.29
CA MET A 111 3.69 -11.71 7.15
C MET A 111 2.99 -10.39 6.86
N LEU A 112 1.65 -10.43 6.82
CA LEU A 112 0.81 -9.23 6.72
C LEU A 112 0.04 -9.04 8.03
N TRP A 113 0.09 -7.82 8.57
CA TRP A 113 -0.79 -7.37 9.66
C TRP A 113 -1.47 -6.06 9.30
N ALA A 114 -2.78 -5.98 9.54
CA ALA A 114 -3.49 -4.72 9.63
C ALA A 114 -3.48 -4.26 11.09
N ILE A 115 -3.05 -3.03 11.35
CA ILE A 115 -3.00 -2.44 12.69
C ILE A 115 -3.87 -1.20 12.77
N SER A 116 -4.36 -0.91 13.97
CA SER A 116 -5.19 0.25 14.25
C SER A 116 -4.86 0.80 15.64
N ARG A 117 -5.31 2.02 15.95
CA ARG A 117 -5.22 2.60 17.31
C ARG A 117 -6.45 2.29 18.16
N ALA A 118 -7.50 1.71 17.59
CA ALA A 118 -8.69 1.35 18.35
C ALA A 118 -8.41 0.17 19.31
N PRO A 119 -9.11 0.09 20.44
CA PRO A 119 -9.09 -1.09 21.30
C PRO A 119 -9.45 -2.36 20.52
N ILE A 120 -8.80 -3.49 20.83
CA ILE A 120 -9.04 -4.76 20.12
C ILE A 120 -10.51 -5.18 20.11
N ALA A 121 -11.24 -4.90 21.21
CA ALA A 121 -12.66 -5.19 21.34
C ALA A 121 -13.56 -4.44 20.33
N LYS A 122 -13.06 -3.38 19.68
CA LYS A 122 -13.79 -2.67 18.60
C LYS A 122 -13.42 -3.15 17.20
N LEU A 123 -12.44 -4.04 17.08
CA LEU A 123 -11.97 -4.60 15.82
C LEU A 123 -12.51 -6.02 15.56
N GLN A 124 -13.22 -6.58 16.54
CA GLN A 124 -13.98 -7.82 16.47
C GLN A 124 -15.42 -7.54 15.99
#